data_AF-A0A5M8QXX4-F1
#
_entry.id   AF-A0A5M8QXX4-F1
#
_cell.length_a   1.000
_cell.length_b   1.000
_cell.length_c   1.000
_cell.angle_alpha   90.00
_cell.angle_beta   90.00
_cell.angle_gamma   90.00
#
_symmetry.space_group_name_H-M   'P 1'
#
loop_
_entity.id
_entity.type
_entity.pdbx_description
1 polymer ?
#
loop_
_entity_poly.entity_id
_entity_poly.type
_entity_poly.pdbx_seq_one_letter_code
_entity_poly.pdbx_strand_id
1 'polypeptide(L)'
;MKSLFIASVLILSGVAVHAQDFESDLKKMNDQIESAYKDKKVTAVEYGKLIREQDLIRAAIEKAQADDVMTSDEKNRINSKIIRSKKRLAKYKTNREVY
;
A
#
# COMPACT_ATOMS: atom_id res chain seq x y z
N MET A 1 25.23 -50.73 13.47
CA MET A 1 25.71 -49.36 13.77
C MET A 1 25.28 -48.46 12.62
N LYS A 2 24.33 -47.57 12.91
CA LYS A 2 23.84 -46.53 12.01
C LYS A 2 24.81 -45.36 12.05
N SER A 3 24.67 -44.40 11.11
CA SER A 3 25.32 -43.06 11.08
C SER A 3 26.65 -43.06 10.29
N LEU A 4 26.99 -42.16 9.36
CA LEU A 4 26.42 -40.91 8.85
C LEU A 4 26.96 -40.65 7.42
N PHE A 5 26.09 -40.27 6.48
CA PHE A 5 26.45 -39.42 5.35
C PHE A 5 25.48 -38.23 5.40
N ILE A 6 25.89 -37.15 6.06
CA ILE A 6 25.13 -35.90 6.07
C ILE A 6 25.51 -35.16 4.78
N ALA A 7 24.62 -35.22 3.79
CA ALA A 7 24.65 -34.37 2.63
C ALA A 7 24.26 -32.94 3.06
N SER A 8 25.21 -32.02 3.04
CA SER A 8 25.00 -30.58 3.24
C SER A 8 24.36 -29.99 1.99
N VAL A 9 23.03 -30.05 1.91
CA VAL A 9 22.25 -29.31 0.90
C VAL A 9 22.14 -27.86 1.36
N LEU A 10 22.95 -26.99 0.75
CA LEU A 10 22.84 -25.54 0.85
C LEU A 10 21.59 -25.11 0.05
N ILE A 11 20.44 -25.05 0.71
CA ILE A 11 19.22 -24.49 0.13
C ILE A 11 19.42 -22.96 0.07
N LEU A 12 19.88 -22.48 -1.08
CA LEU A 12 19.76 -21.07 -1.48
C LEU A 12 18.27 -20.80 -1.70
N SER A 13 17.56 -20.44 -0.63
CA SER A 13 16.21 -19.91 -0.71
C SER A 13 16.30 -18.58 -1.46
N GLY A 14 16.01 -18.60 -2.76
CA GLY A 14 15.85 -17.39 -3.57
C GLY A 14 14.80 -16.51 -2.92
N VAL A 15 15.25 -15.44 -2.26
CA VAL A 15 14.35 -14.39 -1.77
C VAL A 15 13.70 -13.77 -3.00
N ALA A 16 12.40 -14.00 -3.16
CA ALA A 16 11.61 -13.31 -4.17
C ALA A 16 11.65 -11.81 -3.83
N VAL A 17 12.51 -11.07 -4.51
CA VAL A 17 12.54 -9.60 -4.46
C VAL A 17 11.30 -9.13 -5.20
N HIS A 18 10.16 -9.10 -4.49
CA HIS A 18 8.96 -8.45 -5.00
C HIS A 18 9.23 -6.94 -5.02
N ALA A 19 9.42 -6.39 -6.22
CA ALA A 19 9.45 -4.95 -6.40
C ALA A 19 8.11 -4.36 -5.90
N GLN A 20 8.18 -3.31 -5.08
CA GLN A 20 6.99 -2.66 -4.57
C GLN A 20 6.34 -1.82 -5.67
N ASP A 21 5.13 -2.20 -6.08
CA ASP A 21 4.34 -1.52 -7.12
C ASP A 21 3.34 -0.55 -6.48
N PHE A 22 3.81 0.69 -6.28
CA PHE A 22 3.01 1.73 -5.64
C PHE A 22 1.83 2.21 -6.47
N GLU A 23 1.93 2.16 -7.80
CA GLU A 23 0.85 2.56 -8.70
C GLU A 23 -0.32 1.56 -8.63
N SER A 24 -0.01 0.26 -8.65
CA SER A 24 -1.01 -0.79 -8.45
C SER A 24 -1.67 -0.70 -7.08
N ASP A 25 -0.89 -0.43 -6.03
CA ASP A 25 -1.41 -0.24 -4.67
C ASP A 25 -2.32 1.00 -4.57
N LEU A 26 -1.93 2.11 -5.20
CA LEU A 26 -2.73 3.34 -5.24
C LEU A 26 -4.04 3.10 -6.00
N LYS A 27 -3.98 2.42 -7.16
CA LYS A 27 -5.16 2.06 -7.94
C LYS A 27 -6.13 1.20 -7.12
N LYS A 28 -5.66 0.13 -6.49
CA LYS A 28 -6.49 -0.75 -5.65
C LYS A 28 -7.15 0.03 -4.52
N MET A 29 -6.43 0.98 -3.92
CA MET A 29 -6.98 1.83 -2.87
C MET A 29 -8.06 2.79 -3.40
N ASN A 30 -7.87 3.40 -4.57
CA ASN A 30 -8.90 4.21 -5.23
C ASN A 30 -10.17 3.40 -5.48
N ASP A 31 -10.05 2.20 -6.04
CA ASP A 31 -11.18 1.31 -6.29
C ASP A 31 -11.94 1.00 -4.97
N GLN A 32 -11.21 0.78 -3.87
CA GLN A 32 -11.82 0.55 -2.55
C GLN A 32 -12.49 1.78 -1.94
N ILE A 33 -11.97 2.99 -2.18
CA ILE A 33 -12.55 4.26 -1.73
C ILE A 33 -13.84 4.53 -2.50
N GLU A 34 -13.81 4.37 -3.83
CA GLU A 34 -14.99 4.56 -4.68
C GLU A 34 -16.10 3.57 -4.33
N SER A 35 -15.77 2.29 -4.17
CA SER A 35 -16.74 1.28 -3.73
C SER A 35 -17.33 1.64 -2.37
N ALA A 36 -16.52 2.09 -1.41
CA ALA A 36 -17.02 2.50 -0.10
C ALA A 36 -17.99 3.69 -0.18
N TYR A 37 -17.71 4.65 -1.07
CA TYR A 37 -18.58 5.81 -1.29
C TYR A 37 -19.89 5.43 -1.97
N LYS A 38 -19.82 4.59 -3.02
CA LYS A 38 -21.00 4.04 -3.70
C LYS A 38 -21.90 3.25 -2.75
N ASP A 39 -21.29 2.49 -1.84
CA ASP A 39 -21.98 1.73 -0.79
C ASP A 39 -22.48 2.61 0.36
N LYS A 40 -22.28 3.94 0.31
CA LYS A 40 -22.61 4.90 1.39
C LYS A 40 -21.94 4.57 2.74
N LYS A 41 -20.81 3.87 2.70
CA LYS A 41 -19.98 3.55 3.89
C LYS A 41 -19.04 4.68 4.28
N VAL A 42 -18.90 5.70 3.43
CA VAL A 42 -18.17 6.94 3.72
C VAL A 42 -19.00 8.11 3.22
N THR A 43 -18.94 9.23 3.94
CA THR A 43 -19.64 10.46 3.56
C THR A 43 -18.93 11.16 2.38
N ALA A 44 -19.61 12.12 1.73
CA ALA A 44 -18.99 12.93 0.67
C ALA A 44 -17.76 13.72 1.17
N VAL A 45 -17.81 14.20 2.42
CA VAL A 45 -16.70 14.93 3.04
C VAL A 45 -15.50 14.01 3.28
N GLU A 46 -15.73 12.81 3.79
CA GLU A 46 -14.69 11.80 4.01
C GLU A 46 -14.11 11.29 2.69
N TYR A 47 -14.96 11.05 1.70
CA TYR A 47 -14.53 10.73 0.34
C TYR A 47 -13.61 11.82 -0.21
N GLY A 48 -13.99 13.10 -0.13
CA GLY A 48 -13.14 14.20 -0.57
C GLY A 48 -11.83 14.35 0.22
N LYS A 49 -11.78 13.92 1.48
CA LYS A 49 -10.51 13.82 2.24
C LYS A 49 -9.64 12.67 1.71
N LEU A 50 -10.24 11.50 1.49
CA LEU A 50 -9.53 10.33 0.98
C LEU A 50 -8.96 10.59 -0.41
N ILE A 51 -9.73 11.15 -1.35
CA ILE A 51 -9.25 11.48 -2.70
C ILE A 51 -8.07 12.45 -2.66
N ARG A 52 -8.13 13.51 -1.84
CA ARG A 52 -6.98 14.41 -1.65
C ARG A 52 -5.73 13.68 -1.13
N GLU A 53 -5.90 12.68 -0.27
CA GLU A 53 -4.76 11.86 0.17
C GLU A 53 -4.20 11.01 -0.98
N GLN A 54 -5.03 10.52 -1.90
CA GLN A 54 -4.58 9.78 -3.09
C GLN A 54 -3.74 10.65 -4.01
N ASP A 55 -4.17 11.89 -4.25
CA ASP A 55 -3.44 12.84 -5.09
C ASP A 55 -2.07 13.18 -4.49
N LEU A 56 -2.00 13.35 -3.17
CA LEU A 56 -0.74 13.57 -2.47
C LEU A 56 0.19 12.36 -2.50
N ILE A 57 -0.35 11.13 -2.56
CA ILE A 57 0.45 9.91 -2.71
C ILE A 57 0.95 9.82 -4.15
N ARG A 58 0.09 10.08 -5.15
CA ARG A 58 0.46 10.09 -6.57
C ARG A 58 1.60 11.07 -6.83
N ALA A 59 1.46 12.32 -6.37
CA ALA A 59 2.51 13.32 -6.50
C ALA A 59 3.83 12.90 -5.83
N ALA A 60 3.77 12.12 -4.73
CA ALA A 60 4.97 11.60 -4.09
C ALA A 60 5.61 10.46 -4.89
N ILE A 61 4.82 9.61 -5.56
CA ILE A 61 5.30 8.57 -6.46
C ILE A 61 5.96 9.21 -7.68
N GLU A 62 5.25 10.13 -8.36
CA GLU A 62 5.76 10.86 -9.53
C GLU A 62 7.08 11.58 -9.21
N LYS A 63 7.15 12.26 -8.06
CA LYS A 63 8.37 12.94 -7.63
C LYS A 63 9.54 11.97 -7.42
N ALA A 64 9.29 10.82 -6.80
CA ALA A 64 10.33 9.83 -6.54
C ALA A 64 10.70 9.01 -7.78
N GLN A 65 9.87 9.02 -8.83
CA GLN A 65 10.15 8.40 -10.12
C GLN A 65 10.79 9.36 -11.13
N ALA A 66 10.92 10.66 -10.81
CA ALA A 66 11.40 11.68 -11.74
C ALA A 66 12.79 11.39 -12.33
N ASP A 67 13.65 10.74 -11.54
CA ASP A 67 15.02 10.39 -11.91
C ASP A 67 15.17 8.89 -12.28
N ASP A 68 14.06 8.21 -12.59
CA ASP A 68 13.95 6.77 -12.89
C ASP A 68 14.46 5.82 -11.78
N VAL A 69 14.81 6.36 -10.61
CA VAL A 69 15.34 5.61 -9.47
C VAL A 69 14.68 6.07 -8.17
N MET A 70 13.98 5.15 -7.51
CA MET A 70 13.43 5.39 -6.16
C MET A 70 14.37 4.86 -5.07
N THR A 71 14.80 5.75 -4.18
CA THR A 71 15.58 5.39 -2.99
C THR A 71 14.73 4.64 -1.96
N SER A 72 15.37 3.85 -1.08
CA SER A 72 14.66 3.14 -0.01
C SER A 72 13.88 4.07 0.93
N ASP A 73 14.39 5.28 1.19
CA ASP A 73 13.69 6.26 2.03
C ASP A 73 12.40 6.76 1.34
N GLU A 74 12.46 7.05 0.05
CA GLU A 74 11.26 7.44 -0.72
C GLU A 74 10.21 6.34 -0.76
N LYS A 75 10.64 5.10 -1.00
CA LYS A 75 9.76 3.92 -0.93
C LYS A 75 9.07 3.81 0.43
N ASN A 76 9.83 3.96 1.51
CA ASN A 76 9.31 3.89 2.88
C ASN A 76 8.33 5.04 3.19
N ARG A 77 8.62 6.25 2.71
CA ARG A 77 7.74 7.42 2.86
C ARG A 77 6.42 7.23 2.12
N ILE A 78 6.46 6.75 0.88
CA ILE A 78 5.27 6.45 0.07
C ILE A 78 4.46 5.34 0.72
N ASN A 79 5.09 4.23 1.10
CA ASN A 79 4.44 3.13 1.80
C ASN A 79 3.74 3.61 3.08
N SER A 80 4.41 4.46 3.87
CA SER A 80 3.83 5.04 5.09
C SER A 80 2.61 5.92 4.82
N LYS A 81 2.57 6.64 3.69
CA LYS A 81 1.38 7.40 3.28
C LYS A 81 0.24 6.47 2.89
N ILE A 82 0.51 5.42 2.11
CA ILE A 82 -0.47 4.40 1.71
C ILE A 82 -1.07 3.72 2.95
N ILE A 83 -0.24 3.28 3.89
CA ILE A 83 -0.71 2.63 5.13
C ILE A 83 -1.61 3.57 5.94
N ARG A 84 -1.26 4.86 6.06
CA ARG A 84 -2.09 5.84 6.76
C ARG A 84 -3.44 6.05 6.08
N SER A 85 -3.46 6.17 4.76
CA SER A 85 -4.71 6.29 3.99
C SER A 85 -5.59 5.04 4.14
N LYS A 86 -5.01 3.84 4.07
CA LYS A 86 -5.72 2.56 4.31
C LYS A 86 -6.35 2.52 5.71
N LYS A 87 -5.61 2.92 6.74
CA LYS A 87 -6.12 3.01 8.13
C LYS A 87 -7.27 4.01 8.24
N ARG A 88 -7.18 5.16 7.56
CA ARG A 88 -8.25 6.17 7.56
C ARG A 88 -9.50 5.66 6.87
N LEU A 89 -9.38 5.03 5.70
CA LEU A 89 -10.50 4.40 5.01
C LEU A 89 -11.19 3.35 5.91
N ALA A 90 -10.41 2.50 6.59
CA ALA A 90 -10.94 1.52 7.53
C ALA A 90 -11.70 2.19 8.68
N LYS A 91 -11.16 3.29 9.23
CA LYS A 91 -11.84 4.07 10.26
C LYS A 91 -13.16 4.66 9.77
N TYR A 92 -13.21 5.25 8.57
CA TYR A 92 -14.44 5.83 8.03
C TYR A 92 -15.49 4.76 7.76
N LYS A 93 -15.10 3.60 7.22
CA LYS A 93 -16.01 2.46 7.01
C LYS A 93 -16.65 1.93 8.30
N THR A 94 -16.00 2.07 9.45
CA THR A 94 -16.49 1.59 10.74
C THR A 94 -17.09 2.69 11.62
N ASN A 95 -16.96 3.95 11.22
CA ASN A 95 -17.49 5.07 11.98
C ASN A 95 -19.02 5.05 11.84
N ARG A 96 -19.73 4.66 12.90
CA ARG A 96 -21.21 4.64 12.98
C ARG A 96 -21.81 6.04 13.07
N GLU A 97 -21.06 7.08 12.73
CA GLU A 97 -21.58 8.44 12.64
C GLU A 97 -22.46 8.52 11.39
N VAL A 98 -23.70 8.05 11.54
CA VAL A 98 -24.81 8.36 10.65
C VAL A 98 -25.05 9.86 10.83
N TYR A 99 -24.61 10.66 9.86
CA TYR A 99 -24.96 12.08 9.73
C TYR A 99 -26.12 12.22 8.74
#